data_AF-A0AAU9K1S9-F1
#
_entry.id   AF-A0AAU9K1S9-F1
#
_cell.length_a   1.000
_cell.length_b   1.000
_cell.length_c   1.000
_cell.angle_alpha   90.00
_cell.angle_beta   90.00
_cell.angle_gamma   90.00
#
_symmetry.space_group_name_H-M   'P 1'
#
loop_
_entity.id
_entity.type
_entity.pdbx_description
1 polymer ?
#
loop_
_entity_poly.entity_id
_entity_poly.type
_entity_poly.pdbx_seq_one_letter_code
_entity_poly.pdbx_strand_id
1 'polypeptide(L)'
;MDKAIQILDFIDANELEWINLRRELKEEMFGGLSELANFNLTREGVGLDISTLIEDESTVNVDFSGDRVRIIENPQPKLAFPYNQPPIAKAKRRFQNVLQKAADLILLRQKLNTILLEN
;
A
#
# COMPACT_ATOMS: atom_id res chain seq x y z
N MET A 1 -16.05 -5.71 31.27
CA MET A 1 -15.31 -4.44 31.09
C MET A 1 -16.15 -3.57 30.17
N ASP A 2 -16.43 -2.32 30.52
CA ASP A 2 -17.30 -1.45 29.71
C ASP A 2 -16.73 -1.32 28.28
N LYS A 3 -17.56 -1.56 27.25
CA LYS A 3 -17.15 -1.45 25.84
C LYS A 3 -16.58 -0.07 25.52
N ALA A 4 -17.13 0.98 26.13
CA ALA A 4 -16.63 2.33 25.95
C ALA A 4 -15.16 2.46 26.39
N ILE A 5 -14.79 1.81 27.50
CA ILE A 5 -13.42 1.80 28.01
C ILE A 5 -12.51 1.02 27.05
N GLN A 6 -12.92 -0.17 26.59
CA GLN A 6 -12.12 -0.97 25.65
C GLN A 6 -11.86 -0.24 24.32
N ILE A 7 -12.84 0.51 23.81
CA ILE A 7 -12.69 1.32 22.59
C ILE A 7 -11.68 2.45 22.82
N LEU A 8 -11.77 3.16 23.95
CA LEU A 8 -10.84 4.25 24.29
C LEU A 8 -9.43 3.72 24.47
N ASP A 9 -9.25 2.62 25.21
CA ASP A 9 -7.95 1.96 25.39
C ASP A 9 -7.34 1.53 24.06
N PHE A 10 -8.17 1.02 23.12
CA PHE A 10 -7.71 0.67 21.78
C PHE A 10 -7.27 1.90 20.98
N ILE A 11 -8.04 2.99 21.00
CA ILE A 11 -7.68 4.23 20.30
C ILE A 11 -6.36 4.77 20.84
N ASP A 12 -6.23 4.89 22.16
CA ASP A 12 -5.03 5.41 22.81
C ASP A 12 -3.79 4.57 22.49
N ALA A 13 -3.93 3.24 22.42
CA ALA A 13 -2.84 2.34 22.09
C ALA A 13 -2.38 2.42 20.62
N ASN A 14 -3.25 2.84 19.69
CA ASN A 14 -3.01 2.73 18.23
C ASN A 14 -3.01 4.09 17.49
N GLU A 15 -3.31 5.21 18.15
CA GLU A 15 -3.42 6.53 17.50
C GLU A 15 -2.14 6.94 16.75
N LEU A 16 -0.98 6.79 17.40
CA LEU A 16 0.32 7.12 16.78
C LEU A 16 0.63 6.21 15.58
N GLU A 17 0.30 4.92 15.68
CA GLU A 17 0.50 3.97 14.58
C GLU A 17 -0.36 4.35 13.36
N TRP A 18 -1.63 4.69 13.58
CA TRP A 18 -2.51 5.19 12.50
C TRP A 18 -1.98 6.45 11.83
N ILE A 19 -1.51 7.42 12.60
CA ILE A 19 -0.96 8.67 12.06
C ILE A 19 0.30 8.37 11.23
N ASN A 20 1.21 7.54 11.76
CA ASN A 20 2.45 7.18 11.09
C ASN A 20 2.19 6.41 9.79
N LEU A 21 1.35 5.37 9.83
CA LEU A 21 1.00 4.60 8.63
C LEU A 21 0.41 5.48 7.52
N ARG A 22 -0.47 6.42 7.87
CA ARG A 22 -1.06 7.36 6.89
C ARG A 22 -0.03 8.33 6.31
N ARG A 23 0.91 8.82 7.12
CA ARG A 23 2.00 9.69 6.66
C ARG A 23 2.90 8.93 5.69
N GLU A 24 3.37 7.75 6.09
CA GLU A 24 4.28 6.94 5.29
C GLU A 24 3.62 6.44 4.00
N LEU A 25 2.33 6.09 4.03
CA LEU A 25 1.57 5.72 2.84
C LEU A 25 1.59 6.87 1.80
N LYS A 26 1.39 8.11 2.24
CA LYS A 26 1.49 9.29 1.36
C LYS A 26 2.89 9.46 0.81
N GLU A 27 3.91 9.40 1.67
CA GLU A 27 5.31 9.55 1.28
C GLU A 27 5.72 8.52 0.22
N GLU A 28 5.32 7.26 0.39
CA GLU A 28 5.62 6.20 -0.57
C GLU A 28 4.86 6.38 -1.88
N MET A 29 3.58 6.78 -1.83
CA MET A 29 2.78 7.05 -3.02
C MET A 29 3.37 8.18 -3.85
N PHE A 30 3.67 9.33 -3.22
CA PHE A 30 4.30 10.45 -3.92
C PHE A 30 5.72 10.12 -4.40
N GLY A 31 6.48 9.36 -3.61
CA GLY A 31 7.80 8.89 -4.01
C GLY A 31 7.75 8.00 -5.25
N GLY A 32 6.80 7.07 -5.33
CA GLY A 32 6.63 6.18 -6.49
C GLY A 32 6.26 6.96 -7.75
N LEU A 33 5.30 7.90 -7.64
CA LEU A 33 4.91 8.77 -8.74
C LEU A 33 6.05 9.67 -9.22
N SER A 34 6.89 10.19 -8.30
CA SER A 34 8.05 11.01 -8.63
C SER A 34 9.10 10.24 -9.44
N GLU A 35 9.39 8.99 -9.07
CA GLU A 35 10.32 8.11 -9.81
C GLU A 35 9.83 7.85 -11.25
N LEU A 36 8.51 7.68 -11.45
CA LEU A 36 7.91 7.53 -12.78
C LEU A 36 7.91 8.84 -13.59
N ALA A 37 7.60 9.96 -12.96
CA ALA A 37 7.62 11.27 -13.61
C ALA A 37 9.04 11.61 -14.11
N ASN A 38 10.06 11.37 -13.28
CA ASN A 38 11.46 11.56 -13.66
C ASN A 38 11.89 10.65 -14.81
N PHE A 39 11.36 9.42 -14.86
CA PHE A 39 11.59 8.51 -15.98
C PHE A 39 10.98 9.04 -17.29
N ASN A 40 9.74 9.51 -17.27
CA ASN A 40 9.07 10.08 -18.44
C ASN A 40 9.78 11.36 -18.94
N LEU A 41 10.26 12.21 -18.05
CA LEU A 41 10.99 13.44 -18.42
C LEU A 41 12.37 13.16 -19.05
N THR A 42 13.01 12.05 -18.68
CA THR A 42 14.36 11.70 -19.18
C THR A 42 14.33 10.88 -20.46
N ARG A 43 13.17 10.33 -20.85
CA ARG A 43 12.96 9.66 -22.13
C ARG A 43 11.86 10.34 -22.94
N GLU A 44 12.21 11.43 -23.60
CA GLU A 44 11.32 12.07 -24.58
C GLU A 44 10.78 11.03 -25.58
N GLY A 45 9.46 10.98 -25.75
CA GLY A 45 8.77 10.11 -26.71
C GLY A 45 8.40 8.71 -26.18
N VAL A 46 8.83 8.32 -24.97
CA VAL A 46 8.34 7.11 -24.30
C VAL A 46 7.25 7.53 -23.33
N GLY A 47 6.02 7.68 -23.82
CA GLY A 47 4.87 7.89 -22.94
C GLY A 47 4.66 6.64 -22.08
N LEU A 48 5.21 6.59 -20.87
CA LEU A 48 4.83 5.56 -19.91
C LEU A 48 3.44 5.90 -19.43
N ASP A 49 2.45 5.19 -19.97
CA ASP A 49 1.11 5.24 -19.43
C ASP A 49 1.11 4.52 -18.08
N ILE A 50 0.93 5.28 -17.01
CA ILE A 50 0.89 4.76 -15.63
C ILE A 50 -0.26 3.76 -15.48
N SER A 51 -1.30 3.84 -16.34
CA SER A 51 -2.34 2.82 -16.43
C SER A 51 -1.72 1.44 -16.68
N THR A 52 -0.73 1.28 -17.57
CA THR A 52 -0.09 -0.03 -17.87
C THR A 52 0.78 -0.62 -16.75
N LEU A 53 1.10 0.15 -15.71
CA LEU A 53 1.73 -0.35 -14.48
C LEU A 53 0.70 -0.86 -13.47
N ILE A 54 -0.55 -0.43 -13.62
CA ILE A 54 -1.69 -0.71 -12.74
C ILE A 54 -2.67 -1.69 -13.42
N GLU A 55 -2.71 -1.69 -14.75
CA GLU A 55 -3.46 -2.55 -15.65
C GLU A 55 -2.57 -3.70 -16.08
N ASP A 56 -2.57 -4.71 -15.24
CA ASP A 56 -2.87 -6.05 -15.68
C ASP A 56 -3.68 -6.66 -14.57
N GLU A 57 -4.42 -7.72 -14.85
CA GLU A 57 -5.30 -8.45 -13.92
C GLU A 57 -4.55 -9.09 -12.73
N SER A 58 -3.39 -8.54 -12.36
CA SER A 58 -2.79 -8.55 -11.03
C SER A 58 -3.75 -8.00 -9.98
N THR A 59 -4.77 -8.80 -9.69
CA THR A 59 -5.41 -8.84 -8.38
C THR A 59 -4.29 -8.94 -7.36
N VAL A 60 -3.85 -7.82 -6.80
CA VAL A 60 -3.01 -7.83 -5.61
C VAL A 60 -3.84 -8.54 -4.56
N ASN A 61 -3.59 -9.84 -4.40
CA ASN A 61 -4.32 -10.65 -3.46
C ASN A 61 -3.70 -10.35 -2.09
N VAL A 62 -4.47 -9.62 -1.29
CA VAL A 62 -4.10 -9.33 0.09
C VAL A 62 -4.60 -10.48 0.94
N ASP A 63 -3.68 -11.30 1.42
CA ASP A 63 -3.98 -12.40 2.34
C ASP A 63 -3.90 -11.88 3.78
N PHE A 64 -5.02 -12.00 4.49
CA PHE A 64 -5.15 -11.65 5.91
C PHE A 64 -5.02 -12.94 6.73
N SER A 65 -3.79 -13.31 7.08
CA SER A 65 -3.50 -14.51 7.88
C SER A 65 -3.27 -14.11 9.35
N GLY A 66 -4.36 -14.04 10.13
CA GLY A 66 -4.32 -13.68 11.54
C GLY A 66 -3.86 -12.24 11.76
N ASP A 67 -2.79 -12.04 12.55
CA ASP A 67 -2.19 -10.72 12.81
C ASP A 67 -1.24 -10.21 11.71
N ARG A 68 -1.16 -10.90 10.57
CA ARG A 68 -0.23 -10.56 9.49
C ARG A 68 -0.95 -10.38 8.17
N VAL A 69 -0.65 -9.28 7.49
CA VAL A 69 -1.07 -9.05 6.11
C VAL A 69 0.07 -9.40 5.17
N ARG A 70 -0.21 -10.22 4.15
CA ARG A 70 0.73 -10.53 3.07
C ARG A 70 0.17 -10.08 1.72
N ILE A 71 1.00 -9.37 0.97
CA ILE A 71 0.75 -9.07 -0.44
C ILE A 71 1.26 -10.26 -1.25
N ILE A 72 0.36 -10.94 -1.94
CA ILE A 72 0.72 -11.97 -2.91
C ILE A 72 1.07 -11.26 -4.22
N GLU A 73 2.32 -11.41 -4.65
CA GLU A 73 2.77 -10.90 -5.95
C GLU A 73 2.21 -11.77 -7.07
N ASN A 74 1.37 -11.17 -7.91
CA ASN A 74 0.93 -11.79 -9.16
C ASN A 74 1.98 -11.63 -10.27
N PRO A 75 1.94 -12.47 -11.33
CA PRO A 75 2.81 -12.32 -12.47
C PRO A 75 2.72 -10.91 -13.06
N GLN A 76 3.89 -10.35 -13.40
CA GLN A 76 3.99 -8.97 -13.89
C GLN A 76 3.48 -8.86 -15.34
N PRO A 77 2.79 -7.75 -15.68
CA PRO A 77 2.45 -7.44 -17.06
C PRO A 77 3.69 -7.48 -17.96
N LYS A 78 3.50 -7.65 -19.27
CA LYS A 78 4.58 -7.42 -20.24
C LYS A 78 4.59 -5.95 -20.63
N LEU A 79 5.49 -5.18 -20.02
CA LEU A 79 5.76 -3.81 -20.48
C LEU A 79 6.54 -3.84 -21.81
N ALA A 80 6.36 -2.78 -22.60
CA ALA A 80 7.20 -2.50 -23.77
C ALA A 80 8.69 -2.26 -23.42
N PHE A 81 9.03 -2.17 -22.12
CA PHE A 81 10.38 -1.95 -21.61
C PHE A 81 10.68 -2.86 -20.40
N PRO A 82 11.95 -3.19 -20.12
CA PRO A 82 12.29 -4.02 -18.97
C PRO A 82 11.96 -3.33 -17.64
N TYR A 83 11.29 -4.04 -16.73
CA TYR A 83 11.02 -3.60 -15.34
C TYR A 83 12.29 -3.33 -14.52
N ASN A 84 13.42 -3.84 -14.98
CA ASN A 84 14.71 -3.83 -14.33
C ASN A 84 15.35 -2.43 -14.35
N GLN A 85 14.73 -1.45 -15.03
CA GLN A 85 15.23 -0.08 -15.06
C GLN A 85 15.15 0.53 -13.66
N PRO A 86 16.21 1.19 -13.16
CA PRO A 86 16.27 1.64 -11.77
C PRO A 86 15.07 2.48 -11.31
N PRO A 87 14.53 3.43 -12.10
CA PRO A 87 13.36 4.22 -11.69
C PRO A 87 12.08 3.38 -11.58
N ILE A 88 11.87 2.44 -12.51
CA ILE A 88 10.68 1.56 -12.54
C ILE A 88 10.73 0.58 -11.37
N ALA A 89 11.88 -0.04 -11.12
CA ALA A 89 12.07 -0.95 -9.98
C ALA A 89 11.86 -0.25 -8.63
N LYS A 90 12.35 1.00 -8.49
CA LYS A 90 12.11 1.83 -7.30
C LYS A 90 10.64 2.18 -7.15
N ALA A 91 9.98 2.64 -8.21
CA ALA A 91 8.55 2.96 -8.19
C ALA A 91 7.72 1.74 -7.79
N LYS A 92 8.00 0.57 -8.38
CA LYS A 92 7.34 -0.69 -8.03
C LYS A 92 7.47 -1.00 -6.53
N ARG A 93 8.69 -0.94 -5.99
CA ARG A 93 8.93 -1.19 -4.55
C ARG A 93 8.15 -0.22 -3.66
N ARG A 94 8.09 1.06 -4.04
CA ARG A 94 7.32 2.06 -3.29
C ARG A 94 5.82 1.78 -3.32
N PHE A 95 5.26 1.40 -4.47
CA PHE A 95 3.85 1.02 -4.55
C PHE A 95 3.52 -0.27 -3.79
N GLN A 96 4.43 -1.25 -3.76
CA GLN A 96 4.31 -2.40 -2.86
C GLN A 96 4.26 -1.97 -1.40
N ASN A 97 5.12 -1.02 -0.99
CA ASN A 97 5.08 -0.44 0.35
C ASN A 97 3.76 0.30 0.65
N VAL A 98 3.17 0.99 -0.35
CA VAL A 98 1.84 1.63 -0.23
C VAL A 98 0.77 0.59 0.05
N LEU A 99 0.74 -0.48 -0.74
CA LEU A 99 -0.22 -1.57 -0.59
C LEU A 99 -0.11 -2.21 0.80
N GLN A 100 1.12 -2.39 1.32
CA GLN A 100 1.33 -3.02 2.62
C GLN A 100 0.77 -2.15 3.74
N LYS A 101 1.12 -0.86 3.74
CA LYS A 101 0.64 0.11 4.74
C LYS A 101 -0.87 0.30 4.68
N ALA A 102 -1.45 0.29 3.48
CA ALA A 102 -2.91 0.36 3.31
C ALA A 102 -3.60 -0.85 3.93
N ALA A 103 -3.00 -2.03 3.78
CA ALA A 103 -3.53 -3.26 4.36
C ALA A 103 -3.37 -3.31 5.89
N ASP A 104 -2.25 -2.82 6.43
CA ASP A 104 -2.05 -2.68 7.88
C ASP A 104 -3.09 -1.71 8.50
N LEU A 105 -3.41 -0.61 7.81
CA LEU A 105 -4.51 0.31 8.21
C LEU A 105 -5.87 -0.39 8.22
N ILE A 106 -6.16 -1.23 7.21
CA ILE A 106 -7.40 -2.02 7.15
C ILE A 106 -7.45 -3.01 8.33
N LEU A 107 -6.34 -3.66 8.67
CA LEU A 107 -6.27 -4.60 9.79
C LEU A 107 -6.56 -3.91 11.12
N LEU A 108 -5.97 -2.75 11.38
CA LEU A 108 -6.28 -1.97 12.59
C LEU A 108 -7.75 -1.58 12.65
N ARG A 109 -8.36 -1.21 11.51
CA ARG A 109 -9.80 -0.92 11.44
C ARG A 109 -10.65 -2.17 11.70
N GLN A 110 -10.23 -3.34 11.22
CA GLN A 110 -10.91 -4.61 11.50
C GLN A 110 -10.84 -4.96 12.99
N LYS A 111 -9.68 -4.77 13.65
CA LYS A 111 -9.54 -4.98 15.10
C LYS A 111 -10.48 -4.09 15.91
N LEU A 112 -10.59 -2.81 15.56
CA LEU A 112 -11.59 -1.92 16.18
C LEU A 112 -13.03 -2.42 15.94
N ASN A 113 -13.35 -2.83 14.72
CA ASN A 113 -14.68 -3.36 14.41
C ASN A 113 -15.00 -4.63 15.22
N THR A 114 -14.03 -5.49 15.47
CA THR A 114 -14.21 -6.66 16.33
C THR A 114 -14.60 -6.24 17.75
N ILE A 115 -13.90 -5.27 18.35
CA ILE A 115 -14.23 -4.74 19.69
C ILE A 115 -15.65 -4.14 19.71
N LEU A 116 -16.06 -3.47 18.63
CA LEU A 116 -17.41 -2.89 18.51
C LEU A 116 -18.51 -3.97 18.43
N LEU A 117 -18.23 -5.09 17.75
CA LEU A 117 -19.22 -6.12 17.43
C LEU A 117 -19.27 -7.27 18.45
N GLU A 118 -18.19 -7.55 19.19
CA GLU A 118 -18.18 -8.54 20.26
C GLU A 118 -19.01 -8.05 21.46
N ASN A 119 -19.87 -8.91 22.03
CA ASN A 119 -20.82 -8.58 23.10
C ASN A 119 -20.18 -8.45 24.48
#